data_AF-A0A8S2U3E9-F1
#
_entry.id   AF-A0A8S2U3E9-F1
#
_cell.length_a   1.000
_cell.length_b   1.000
_cell.length_c   1.000
_cell.angle_alpha   90.00
_cell.angle_beta   90.00
_cell.angle_gamma   90.00
#
_symmetry.space_group_name_H-M   'P 1'
#
loop_
_entity.id
_entity.type
_entity.pdbx_description
1 polymer ?
#
loop_
_entity_poly.entity_id
_entity_poly.type
_entity_poly.pdbx_seq_one_letter_code
_entity_poly.pdbx_strand_id
1 'polypeptide(L)'
;MILNFSRPLDLFVDRNRLVYVADNANQRILKVNFEKREVSVVAGGSHGNGTDQLSSPNGVAVDQLGTVYVADTDNRRVVRWPRGATSGSIIAGGRGPGS
;
A
#
# COMPACT_ATOMS: atom_id res chain seq x y z
N MET A 1 -2.69 -19.59 -9.20
CA MET A 1 -3.26 -18.45 -8.45
C MET A 1 -3.45 -17.33 -9.45
N ILE A 2 -4.69 -16.90 -9.67
CA ILE A 2 -5.01 -15.74 -10.52
C ILE A 2 -5.27 -14.58 -9.57
N LEU A 3 -4.57 -13.47 -9.78
CA LEU A 3 -4.76 -12.24 -9.00
C LEU A 3 -5.64 -11.28 -9.80
N ASN A 4 -6.75 -10.86 -9.20
CA ASN A 4 -7.62 -9.84 -9.77
C ASN A 4 -7.16 -8.47 -9.30
N PHE A 5 -6.28 -7.85 -10.09
CA PHE A 5 -5.92 -6.45 -9.92
C PHE A 5 -6.95 -5.55 -10.60
N SER A 6 -7.15 -4.36 -10.04
CA SER A 6 -7.99 -3.31 -10.63
C SER A 6 -7.17 -2.03 -10.70
N ARG A 7 -6.78 -1.67 -11.94
CA ARG A 7 -5.91 -0.52 -12.26
C ARG A 7 -4.62 -0.48 -11.42
N PRO A 8 -3.78 -1.53 -11.39
CA PRO A 8 -2.52 -1.46 -10.67
C PRO A 8 -1.66 -0.33 -11.25
N LEU A 9 -1.09 0.53 -10.40
CA LEU A 9 -0.34 1.72 -10.85
C LEU A 9 1.16 1.64 -10.59
N ASP A 10 1.56 0.95 -9.53
CA ASP A 10 2.96 0.85 -9.13
C ASP A 10 3.24 -0.51 -8.51
N LEU A 11 4.52 -0.90 -8.54
CA LEU A 11 5.02 -2.06 -7.83
C LEU A 11 6.39 -1.79 -7.22
N PHE A 12 6.67 -2.47 -6.10
CA PHE A 12 7.98 -2.50 -5.47
C PHE A 12 8.42 -3.94 -5.26
N VAL A 13 9.68 -4.25 -5.56
CA VAL A 13 10.26 -5.58 -5.32
C VAL A 13 11.34 -5.47 -4.25
N ASP A 14 11.16 -6.17 -3.13
CA ASP A 14 12.14 -6.16 -2.05
C ASP A 14 13.33 -7.11 -2.31
N ARG A 15 14.35 -7.06 -1.45
CA ARG A 15 15.54 -7.92 -1.55
C ARG A 15 15.24 -9.42 -1.39
N ASN A 16 14.09 -9.76 -0.81
CA ASN A 16 13.62 -11.13 -0.64
C ASN A 16 12.76 -11.58 -1.84
N ARG A 17 12.69 -10.79 -2.93
CA ARG A 17 11.89 -11.02 -4.13
C ARG A 17 10.38 -11.07 -3.86
N LEU A 18 9.92 -10.39 -2.82
CA LEU A 18 8.50 -10.18 -2.56
C LEU A 18 8.04 -8.95 -3.34
N VAL A 19 6.92 -9.09 -4.05
CA VAL A 19 6.37 -8.02 -4.89
C VAL A 19 5.22 -7.36 -4.17
N TYR A 20 5.30 -6.05 -4.02
CA TYR A 20 4.28 -5.20 -3.45
C TYR A 20 3.60 -4.46 -4.58
N VAL A 21 2.26 -4.48 -4.65
CA VAL A 21 1.50 -3.90 -5.76
C VAL A 21 0.49 -2.91 -5.21
N ALA A 22 0.50 -1.70 -5.74
CA ALA A 22 -0.54 -0.70 -5.52
C ALA A 22 -1.78 -1.05 -6.37
N ASP A 23 -2.69 -1.82 -5.78
CA ASP A 23 -3.95 -2.26 -6.40
C ASP A 23 -5.01 -1.16 -6.24
N ASN A 24 -4.78 -0.08 -6.99
CA ASN A 24 -5.37 1.24 -6.83
C ASN A 24 -6.89 1.24 -6.66
N ALA A 25 -7.63 0.71 -7.64
CA ALA A 25 -9.08 0.79 -7.62
C ALA A 25 -9.70 -0.13 -6.55
N ASN A 26 -8.94 -1.12 -6.08
CA ASN A 26 -9.29 -1.94 -4.93
C ASN A 26 -8.80 -1.36 -3.59
N GLN A 27 -8.23 -0.14 -3.59
CA GLN A 27 -7.89 0.63 -2.38
C GLN A 27 -6.97 -0.12 -1.41
N ARG A 28 -6.02 -0.89 -1.95
CA ARG A 28 -5.16 -1.77 -1.14
C ARG A 28 -3.77 -1.90 -1.71
N ILE A 29 -2.83 -2.22 -0.82
CA ILE A 29 -1.50 -2.70 -1.20
C ILE A 29 -1.44 -4.21 -0.96
N LEU A 30 -1.15 -4.94 -2.02
CA LEU A 30 -0.94 -6.39 -1.96
C LEU A 30 0.56 -6.68 -1.81
N LYS A 31 0.90 -7.66 -0.98
CA LYS A 31 2.20 -8.31 -0.96
C LYS A 31 2.05 -9.70 -1.56
N VAL A 32 2.91 -10.03 -2.51
CA VAL A 32 2.87 -11.27 -3.28
C VAL A 32 4.21 -11.99 -3.17
N ASN A 33 4.15 -13.26 -2.75
CA ASN A 33 5.25 -14.20 -2.84
C ASN A 33 4.95 -15.19 -3.97
N PHE A 34 5.58 -15.00 -5.13
CA PHE A 34 5.36 -15.89 -6.28
C PHE A 34 5.93 -17.29 -6.09
N GLU A 35 6.98 -17.45 -5.29
CA GLU A 35 7.60 -18.76 -5.02
C GLU A 35 6.71 -19.62 -4.15
N LYS A 36 6.14 -19.01 -3.09
CA LYS A 36 5.24 -19.69 -2.16
C LYS A 36 3.78 -19.67 -2.60
N ARG A 37 3.45 -18.90 -3.64
CA ARG A 37 2.06 -18.64 -4.09
C ARG A 37 1.19 -18.07 -2.97
N GLU A 38 1.76 -17.16 -2.17
CA GLU A 38 1.08 -16.51 -1.06
C GLU A 38 0.81 -15.04 -1.38
N VAL A 39 -0.37 -14.55 -0.99
CA VAL A 39 -0.76 -13.14 -1.15
C VAL A 39 -1.40 -12.65 0.14
N SER A 40 -1.07 -11.43 0.54
CA SER A 40 -1.73 -10.76 1.66
C SER A 40 -1.97 -9.28 1.35
N VAL A 41 -3.01 -8.72 1.96
CA VAL A 41 -3.16 -7.26 2.05
C VAL A 41 -2.27 -6.77 3.17
N VAL A 42 -1.43 -5.78 2.89
CA VAL A 42 -0.47 -5.21 3.87
C VAL A 42 -0.76 -3.75 4.20
N ALA A 43 -1.65 -3.10 3.46
CA ALA A 43 -2.21 -1.79 3.79
C ALA A 43 -3.56 -1.60 3.06
N GLY A 44 -4.47 -0.85 3.68
CA GLY A 44 -5.81 -0.56 3.15
C GLY A 44 -6.73 -1.78 3.06
N GLY A 45 -7.60 -1.80 2.04
CA GLY A 45 -8.66 -2.79 1.87
C GLY A 45 -10.07 -2.21 1.88
N SER A 46 -10.20 -0.91 2.18
CA SER A 46 -11.45 -0.18 2.02
C SER A 46 -11.17 1.28 1.64
N HIS A 47 -12.13 1.87 0.91
CA HIS A 47 -12.08 3.28 0.51
C HIS A 47 -12.36 4.20 1.69
N GLY A 48 -11.55 5.25 1.85
CA GLY A 48 -11.81 6.32 2.80
C GLY A 48 -10.54 7.04 3.25
N ASN A 49 -10.64 7.85 4.30
CA ASN A 49 -9.55 8.65 4.84
C ASN A 49 -9.16 8.28 6.28
N GLY A 50 -9.74 7.22 6.85
CA GLY A 50 -9.31 6.64 8.11
C GLY A 50 -7.85 6.15 8.08
N THR A 51 -7.27 5.88 9.23
CA THR A 51 -5.89 5.39 9.34
C THR A 51 -5.71 3.96 8.81
N ASP A 52 -6.79 3.20 8.67
CA ASP A 52 -6.87 1.85 8.11
C ASP A 52 -7.44 1.83 6.68
N GLN A 53 -7.72 2.99 6.11
CA GLN A 53 -8.32 3.16 4.79
C GLN A 53 -7.38 3.87 3.82
N LEU A 54 -7.61 3.66 2.53
CA LEU A 54 -6.89 4.31 1.43
C LEU A 54 -7.87 4.90 0.41
N SER A 55 -7.39 5.85 -0.38
CA SER A 55 -8.12 6.48 -1.48
C SER A 55 -7.16 6.70 -2.66
N SER A 56 -7.32 5.85 -3.67
CA SER A 56 -6.49 5.76 -4.87
C SER A 56 -4.99 5.71 -4.54
N PRO A 57 -4.51 4.65 -3.86
CA PRO A 57 -3.09 4.49 -3.61
C PRO A 57 -2.36 4.29 -4.93
N ASN A 58 -1.44 5.19 -5.28
CA ASN A 58 -0.75 5.15 -6.58
C ASN A 58 0.68 4.63 -6.49
N GLY A 59 1.29 4.66 -5.30
CA GLY A 59 2.71 4.33 -5.13
C GLY A 59 2.96 3.55 -3.85
N VAL A 60 3.96 2.68 -3.90
CA VAL A 60 4.39 1.87 -2.76
C VAL A 60 5.91 1.80 -2.66
N ALA A 61 6.44 1.94 -1.44
CA ALA A 61 7.82 1.63 -1.12
C ALA A 61 7.89 0.82 0.17
N VAL A 62 8.94 0.01 0.34
CA VAL A 62 9.11 -0.83 1.53
C VAL A 62 10.54 -0.71 2.05
N ASP A 63 10.69 -0.52 3.37
CA ASP A 63 12.01 -0.49 4.01
C ASP A 63 12.55 -1.89 4.36
N GLN A 64 13.74 -1.95 4.97
CA GLN A 64 14.38 -3.21 5.36
C GLN A 64 13.67 -3.94 6.50
N LEU A 65 12.84 -3.25 7.29
CA LEU A 65 12.04 -3.84 8.37
C LEU A 65 10.70 -4.40 7.84
N GLY A 66 10.38 -4.13 6.57
CA GLY A 66 9.11 -4.50 5.94
C GLY A 66 7.99 -3.51 6.21
N THR A 67 8.32 -2.29 6.65
CA THR A 67 7.38 -1.17 6.75
C THR A 67 6.97 -0.74 5.36
N VAL A 68 5.67 -0.64 5.11
CA VAL A 68 5.09 -0.22 3.84
C VAL A 68 4.79 1.28 3.90
N TYR A 69 5.21 2.01 2.88
CA TYR A 69 4.93 3.42 2.69
C TYR A 69 4.04 3.57 1.46
N VAL A 70 2.92 4.25 1.63
CA VAL A 70 1.88 4.34 0.59
C VAL A 70 1.65 5.80 0.23
N ALA A 71 1.73 6.10 -1.06
CA ALA A 71 1.23 7.36 -1.61
C ALA A 71 -0.30 7.25 -1.75
N ASP A 72 -1.01 7.74 -0.74
CA ASP A 72 -2.47 7.72 -0.63
C ASP A 72 -3.05 8.97 -1.33
N THR A 73 -3.10 8.90 -2.66
CA THR A 73 -3.08 10.05 -3.56
C THR A 73 -4.28 10.97 -3.41
N ASP A 74 -5.50 10.42 -3.40
CA ASP A 74 -6.71 11.24 -3.35
C ASP A 74 -6.90 11.84 -1.94
N ASN A 75 -6.34 11.18 -0.93
CA ASN A 75 -6.23 11.73 0.43
C ASN A 75 -5.03 12.69 0.59
N ARG A 76 -4.20 12.86 -0.45
CA ARG A 76 -3.06 13.80 -0.50
C ARG A 76 -2.10 13.63 0.68
N ARG A 77 -1.78 12.39 1.01
CA ARG A 77 -0.93 12.05 2.15
C ARG A 77 -0.01 10.87 1.85
N VAL A 78 1.05 10.76 2.63
CA VAL A 78 1.87 9.55 2.71
C VAL A 78 1.59 8.88 4.04
N VAL A 79 1.27 7.60 3.99
CA VAL A 79 0.95 6.81 5.19
C VAL A 79 1.94 5.67 5.34
N ARG A 80 2.42 5.48 6.56
CA ARG A 80 3.35 4.42 6.96
C ARG A 80 2.59 3.30 7.67
N TRP A 81 2.71 2.07 7.19
CA TRP A 81 2.25 0.84 7.84
C TRP A 81 3.43 -0.02 8.28
N PRO A 82 3.73 -0.10 9.58
CA PRO A 82 4.66 -1.11 10.10
C PRO A 82 4.23 -2.52 9.69
N ARG A 83 5.19 -3.43 9.55
CA ARG A 83 4.92 -4.82 9.17
C ARG A 83 3.90 -5.46 10.14
N GLY A 84 2.77 -5.93 9.59
CA GLY A 84 1.72 -6.60 10.35
C GLY A 84 0.74 -5.66 11.07
N ALA A 85 0.87 -4.33 10.89
CA ALA A 85 -0.09 -3.38 11.42
C ALA A 85 -1.43 -3.44 10.66
N THR A 86 -2.52 -3.21 11.38
CA THR A 86 -3.88 -3.12 10.81
C THR A 86 -4.23 -1.69 10.39
N SER A 87 -3.52 -0.69 10.92
CA SER A 87 -3.66 0.73 10.56
C SER A 87 -2.30 1.40 10.41
N GLY A 88 -2.30 2.49 9.65
CA GLY A 88 -1.13 3.27 9.33
C GLY A 88 -1.07 4.56 10.14
N SER A 89 0.05 5.26 9.99
CA SER A 89 0.24 6.61 10.53
C SER A 89 0.59 7.56 9.39
N ILE A 90 -0.07 8.72 9.35
CA ILE A 90 0.26 9.77 8.37
C ILE A 90 1.65 10.31 8.73
N ILE A 91 2.58 10.29 7.77
CA ILE A 91 3.95 10.78 7.96
C ILE A 91 4.27 12.02 7.13
N ALA A 92 3.44 12.35 6.14
CA ALA A 92 3.53 13.58 5.35
C ALA A 92 2.16 13.91 4.72
N GLY A 93 1.86 15.19 4.51
CA GLY A 93 0.62 15.66 3.89
C GLY A 93 -0.64 15.48 4.76
N GLY A 94 -1.81 15.47 4.10
CA GLY A 94 -3.12 15.26 4.73
C GLY A 94 -3.81 16.51 5.29
N ARG A 95 -3.20 17.71 5.16
CA ARG A 95 -3.80 19.00 5.56
C ARG A 95 -4.16 19.92 4.40
N GLY A 96 -4.16 19.39 3.17
CA GLY A 96 -4.39 20.15 1.94
C GLY A 96 -3.15 20.16 1.03
N PRO A 97 -3.26 20.79 -0.16
CA PRO A 97 -2.16 20.83 -1.12
C PRO A 97 -0.92 21.52 -0.53
N GLY A 98 0.25 20.87 -0.63
CA GLY A 98 1.55 21.48 -0.29
C GLY A 98 1.91 21.55 1.19
N SER A 99 1.27 20.75 2.06
CA SER A 99 1.54 20.70 3.51
C SER A 99 2.51 19.62 3.95
#